data_AF-A0A2E1ZC71-F1
#
_entry.id   AF-A0A2E1ZC71-F1
#
_cell.length_a   1.000
_cell.length_b   1.000
_cell.length_c   1.000
_cell.angle_alpha   90.00
_cell.angle_beta   90.00
_cell.angle_gamma   90.00
#
_symmetry.space_group_name_H-M   'P 1'
#
loop_
_entity.id
_entity.type
_entity.pdbx_description
1 polymer ?
#
loop_
_entity_poly.entity_id
_entity_poly.type
_entity_poly.pdbx_seq_one_letter_code
_entity_poly.pdbx_strand_id
1 'polypeptide(L)'
;MIPKLNISGSKFEFTRIWYQKLVSWYRDQVDLLPPYCNYQGVLLGKLVENDRHYIDLGFDRVEVDMVTFSILENGESIKVRYTRMLKRAINIDRDSDELSFQGNE
;
A
#
# COMPACT_ATOMS: atom_id res chain seq x y z
N MET A 1 2.45 27.44 52.22
CA MET A 1 2.21 27.80 50.80
C MET A 1 2.57 26.59 49.96
N ILE A 2 1.59 25.92 49.33
CA ILE A 2 1.83 24.73 48.49
C ILE A 2 1.80 25.18 47.03
N PRO A 3 2.80 24.88 46.20
CA PRO A 3 2.80 25.29 44.81
C PRO A 3 1.74 24.47 44.03
N LYS A 4 0.83 25.16 43.34
CA LYS A 4 -0.07 24.54 42.36
C LYS A 4 0.74 24.15 41.13
N LEU A 5 1.14 22.89 41.08
CA LEU A 5 1.78 22.30 39.90
C LEU A 5 0.74 22.14 38.77
N ASN A 6 0.83 23.02 37.78
CA ASN A 6 0.08 22.97 36.53
C ASN A 6 0.63 21.85 35.62
N ILE A 7 0.25 20.59 35.90
CA ILE A 7 0.70 19.39 35.17
C ILE A 7 -0.34 18.90 34.14
N SER A 8 -1.46 19.61 33.96
CA SER A 8 -2.64 19.04 33.28
C SER A 8 -2.62 19.11 31.74
N GLY A 9 -2.00 20.13 31.13
CA GLY A 9 -2.11 20.34 29.67
C GLY A 9 -1.21 19.43 28.82
N SER A 10 0.02 19.20 29.27
CA SER A 10 1.03 18.46 28.48
C SER A 10 0.75 16.96 28.39
N LYS A 11 0.21 16.36 29.46
CA LYS A 11 -0.12 14.92 29.48
C LYS A 11 -1.25 14.58 28.50
N PHE A 12 -2.22 15.49 28.33
CA PHE A 12 -3.41 15.26 27.52
C PHE A 12 -3.10 15.22 26.02
N GLU A 13 -2.27 16.14 25.53
CA GLU A 13 -1.83 16.15 24.13
C GLU A 13 -0.96 14.92 23.80
N PHE A 14 -0.09 14.51 24.73
CA PHE A 14 0.74 13.33 24.53
C PHE A 14 -0.10 12.04 24.46
N THR A 15 -1.10 11.90 25.34
CA THR A 15 -2.02 10.75 25.29
C THR A 15 -2.83 10.71 24.00
N ARG A 16 -3.20 11.87 23.43
CA ARG A 16 -3.93 11.96 22.17
C ARG A 16 -3.09 11.52 20.98
N ILE A 17 -1.84 12.00 20.90
CA ILE A 17 -0.90 11.62 19.82
C ILE A 17 -0.60 10.11 19.89
N TRP A 18 -0.37 9.56 21.08
CA TRP A 18 -0.16 8.13 21.25
C TRP A 18 -1.37 7.29 20.86
N TYR A 19 -2.56 7.71 21.26
CA TYR A 19 -3.80 7.04 20.89
C TYR A 19 -4.00 7.02 19.36
N GLN A 20 -3.77 8.16 18.69
CA GLN A 20 -3.86 8.23 17.22
C GLN A 20 -2.86 7.30 16.53
N LYS A 21 -1.61 7.26 17.01
CA LYS A 21 -0.59 6.33 16.49
C LYS A 21 -0.99 4.86 16.69
N LEU A 22 -1.53 4.53 17.85
CA LEU A 22 -1.95 3.17 18.18
C LEU A 22 -3.14 2.73 17.31
N VAL A 23 -4.14 3.59 17.15
CA VAL A 23 -5.30 3.32 16.27
C VAL A 23 -4.85 3.14 14.81
N SER A 24 -3.93 4.00 14.33
CA SER A 24 -3.36 3.86 12.98
C SER A 24 -2.62 2.52 12.84
N TRP A 25 -1.75 2.19 13.80
CA TRP A 25 -1.01 0.92 13.78
C TRP A 25 -1.95 -0.29 13.80
N TYR A 26 -2.99 -0.25 14.63
CA TYR A 26 -3.97 -1.33 14.69
C TYR A 26 -4.71 -1.52 13.36
N ARG A 27 -5.09 -0.42 12.69
CA ARG A 27 -5.71 -0.48 11.36
C ARG A 27 -4.78 -1.10 10.33
N ASP A 28 -3.50 -0.71 10.33
CA ASP A 28 -2.49 -1.30 9.45
C ASP A 28 -2.35 -2.81 9.67
N GLN A 29 -2.38 -3.28 10.92
CA GLN A 29 -2.32 -4.71 11.23
C GLN A 29 -3.55 -5.48 10.74
N VAL A 30 -4.75 -4.91 10.92
CA VAL A 30 -5.99 -5.57 10.47
C VAL A 30 -6.06 -5.65 8.95
N ASP A 31 -5.53 -4.65 8.24
CA ASP A 31 -5.54 -4.65 6.77
C ASP A 31 -4.56 -5.66 6.15
N LEU A 32 -3.58 -6.14 6.91
CA LEU A 32 -2.71 -7.24 6.51
C LEU A 32 -3.41 -8.60 6.55
N LEU A 33 -4.61 -8.70 7.11
CA LEU A 33 -5.35 -9.95 7.18
C LEU A 33 -6.28 -10.13 5.97
N PRO A 34 -6.40 -11.36 5.46
CA PRO A 34 -7.29 -11.66 4.35
C PRO A 34 -8.77 -11.35 4.69
N PRO A 35 -9.63 -11.19 3.68
CA PRO A 35 -9.38 -11.36 2.24
C PRO A 35 -8.61 -10.19 1.60
N TYR A 36 -7.87 -10.48 0.53
CA TYR A 36 -7.13 -9.49 -0.25
C TYR A 36 -7.79 -9.26 -1.61
N CYS A 37 -7.52 -8.10 -2.20
CA CYS A 37 -7.92 -7.79 -3.56
C CYS A 37 -6.91 -8.39 -4.54
N ASN A 38 -7.40 -8.80 -5.71
CA ASN A 38 -6.57 -9.25 -6.82
C ASN A 38 -6.96 -8.47 -8.07
N TYR A 39 -5.96 -8.10 -8.85
CA TYR A 39 -6.10 -7.49 -10.16
C TYR A 39 -5.24 -8.27 -11.14
N GLN A 40 -5.75 -8.49 -12.35
CA GLN A 40 -4.98 -9.01 -13.47
C GLN A 40 -5.37 -8.20 -14.69
N GLY A 41 -4.39 -7.58 -15.33
CA GLY A 41 -4.62 -6.70 -16.46
C GLY A 41 -3.47 -5.75 -16.69
N VAL A 42 -3.72 -4.77 -17.55
CA VAL A 42 -2.69 -3.82 -18.00
C VAL A 42 -2.43 -2.77 -16.93
N LEU A 43 -1.16 -2.44 -16.69
CA LEU A 43 -0.75 -1.30 -15.90
C LEU A 43 -1.05 -0.01 -16.68
N LEU A 44 -2.01 0.79 -16.22
CA LEU A 44 -2.42 2.00 -16.95
C LEU A 44 -1.46 3.16 -16.75
N GLY A 45 -0.85 3.25 -15.57
CA GLY A 45 0.02 4.36 -15.26
C GLY A 45 0.72 4.24 -13.91
N LYS A 46 1.60 5.20 -13.67
CA LYS A 46 2.45 5.30 -12.49
C LYS A 46 2.37 6.72 -11.94
N LEU A 47 2.22 6.84 -10.62
CA LEU A 47 2.06 8.11 -9.91
C LEU A 47 3.00 8.17 -8.70
N VAL A 48 3.57 9.34 -8.43
CA VAL A 48 4.32 9.62 -7.20
C VAL A 48 3.61 10.72 -6.44
N GLU A 49 3.29 10.47 -5.17
CA GLU A 49 2.59 11.43 -4.30
C GLU A 49 3.16 11.34 -2.88
N ASN A 50 3.58 12.48 -2.32
CA ASN A 50 4.16 12.57 -0.96
C ASN A 50 5.26 11.53 -0.69
N ASP A 51 6.23 11.41 -1.62
CA ASP A 51 7.33 10.42 -1.59
C ASP A 51 6.90 8.94 -1.61
N ARG A 52 5.61 8.66 -1.88
CA ARG A 52 5.07 7.32 -2.06
C ARG A 52 4.81 7.04 -3.53
N HIS A 53 4.98 5.78 -3.91
CA HIS A 53 4.91 5.32 -5.28
C HIS A 53 3.64 4.49 -5.47
N TYR A 54 2.87 4.80 -6.51
CA TYR A 54 1.59 4.16 -6.78
C TYR A 54 1.51 3.70 -8.23
N ILE A 55 0.87 2.55 -8.43
CA ILE A 55 0.46 2.05 -9.74
C ILE A 55 -1.04 2.26 -9.94
N ASP A 56 -1.43 2.64 -11.14
CA ASP A 56 -2.82 2.86 -11.52
C ASP A 56 -3.38 1.62 -12.25
N LEU A 57 -4.42 1.03 -11.68
CA LEU A 57 -5.13 -0.13 -12.20
C LEU A 57 -6.46 0.26 -12.90
N GLY A 58 -6.75 1.56 -13.03
CA GLY A 58 -7.93 2.14 -13.67
C GLY A 58 -9.12 2.35 -12.74
N PHE A 59 -9.36 1.44 -11.82
CA PHE A 59 -10.41 1.57 -10.79
C PHE A 59 -9.85 1.79 -9.39
N ASP A 60 -8.56 1.51 -9.17
CA ASP A 60 -7.87 1.64 -7.89
C ASP A 60 -6.41 2.06 -8.11
N ARG A 61 -5.83 2.66 -7.07
CA ARG A 61 -4.41 2.97 -6.99
C ARG A 61 -3.78 2.12 -5.91
N VAL A 62 -2.69 1.45 -6.24
CA VAL A 62 -2.00 0.54 -5.32
C VAL A 62 -0.63 1.08 -4.98
N GLU A 63 -0.34 1.22 -3.69
CA GLU A 63 0.98 1.61 -3.18
C GLU A 63 1.98 0.48 -3.41
N VAL A 64 3.12 0.82 -3.99
CA VAL A 64 4.24 -0.09 -4.29
C VAL A 64 5.53 0.49 -3.74
N ASP A 65 6.53 -0.36 -3.54
CA ASP A 65 7.86 0.12 -3.20
C ASP A 65 8.53 0.78 -4.43
N MET A 66 9.52 1.63 -4.16
CA MET A 66 10.24 2.40 -5.18
C MET A 66 10.94 1.49 -6.21
N VAL A 67 11.45 0.34 -5.80
CA VAL A 67 12.20 -0.58 -6.67
C VAL A 67 11.23 -1.21 -7.66
N THR A 68 10.11 -1.74 -7.19
CA THR A 68 9.05 -2.29 -8.04
C THR A 68 8.49 -1.23 -8.97
N PHE A 69 8.26 -0.01 -8.49
CA PHE A 69 7.81 1.11 -9.33
C PHE A 69 8.78 1.46 -10.45
N SER A 70 10.08 1.38 -10.18
CA SER A 70 11.13 1.63 -11.16
C SER A 70 11.22 0.52 -12.21
N ILE A 71 10.91 -0.72 -11.83
CA ILE A 71 11.00 -1.88 -12.70
C ILE A 71 9.82 -1.94 -13.66
N LEU A 72 8.59 -1.68 -13.18
CA LEU A 72 7.35 -1.79 -13.97
C LEU A 72 7.25 -0.74 -15.08
N GLU A 73 6.73 -1.14 -16.24
CA GLU A 73 6.48 -0.24 -17.37
C GLU A 73 4.98 -0.08 -17.65
N ASN A 74 4.58 1.14 -18.03
CA ASN A 74 3.18 1.40 -18.40
C ASN A 74 2.82 0.58 -19.63
N GLY A 75 1.67 -0.10 -19.60
CA GLY A 75 1.25 -1.02 -20.65
C GLY A 75 1.63 -2.49 -20.39
N GLU A 76 2.41 -2.82 -19.35
CA GLU A 76 2.69 -4.21 -18.98
C GLU A 76 1.43 -4.92 -18.46
N SER A 77 1.24 -6.18 -18.85
CA SER A 77 0.28 -7.08 -18.23
C SER A 77 0.82 -7.54 -16.88
N ILE A 78 0.11 -7.21 -15.81
CA ILE A 78 0.52 -7.53 -14.44
C ILE A 78 -0.60 -8.21 -13.68
N LYS A 79 -0.22 -9.02 -12.71
CA LYS A 79 -1.10 -9.60 -11.71
C LYS A 79 -0.69 -9.10 -10.33
N VAL A 80 -1.58 -8.35 -9.69
CA VAL A 80 -1.32 -7.69 -8.41
C VAL A 80 -2.26 -8.22 -7.35
N ARG A 81 -1.71 -8.63 -6.22
CA ARG A 81 -2.45 -8.88 -4.99
C ARG A 81 -2.17 -7.76 -3.99
N TYR A 82 -3.21 -7.17 -3.41
CA TYR A 82 -3.07 -5.99 -2.56
C TYR A 82 -4.08 -5.95 -1.41
N THR A 83 -3.76 -5.18 -0.37
CA THR A 83 -4.63 -5.02 0.81
C THR A 83 -5.91 -4.23 0.50
N ARG A 84 -6.92 -4.31 1.36
CA ARG A 84 -8.25 -3.75 1.06
C ARG A 84 -8.33 -2.26 1.34
N MET A 85 -7.89 -1.84 2.52
CA MET A 85 -8.09 -0.48 3.03
C MET A 85 -6.95 0.45 2.64
N LEU A 86 -5.71 0.01 2.85
CA LEU A 86 -4.51 0.79 2.56
C LEU A 86 -4.03 0.64 1.13
N LYS A 87 -4.61 -0.31 0.38
CA LYS A 87 -4.28 -0.58 -1.02
C LYS A 87 -2.78 -0.80 -1.23
N ARG A 88 -2.12 -1.50 -0.30
CA ARG A 88 -0.69 -1.81 -0.40
C ARG A 88 -0.48 -3.09 -1.18
N ALA A 89 0.42 -3.08 -2.16
CA ALA A 89 0.80 -4.28 -2.87
C ALA A 89 1.40 -5.31 -1.90
N ILE A 90 0.97 -6.56 -2.05
CA ILE A 90 1.49 -7.73 -1.35
C ILE A 90 2.36 -8.54 -2.31
N ASN A 91 1.88 -8.76 -3.54
CA ASN A 91 2.64 -9.41 -4.60
C ASN A 91 2.31 -8.78 -5.96
N ILE A 92 3.31 -8.69 -6.84
CA ILE A 92 3.17 -8.27 -8.23
C ILE A 92 3.92 -9.25 -9.10
N ASP A 93 3.18 -9.97 -9.93
CA ASP A 93 3.73 -10.85 -10.95
C ASP A 93 3.57 -10.17 -12.32
N ARG A 94 4.59 -10.31 -13.16
CA ARG A 94 4.52 -9.92 -14.57
C ARG A 94 3.91 -11.07 -15.36
N ASP A 95 2.80 -10.81 -16.03
CA ASP A 95 2.25 -11.73 -17.00
C ASP A 95 3.02 -11.49 -18.30
N SER A 96 4.24 -12.03 -18.38
CA SER A 96 4.91 -12.15 -19.66
C SER A 96 4.14 -13.18 -20.45
N ASP A 97 3.47 -12.75 -21.52
CA ASP A 97 3.06 -13.62 -22.62
C ASP A 97 4.35 -14.20 -23.26
N GLU A 98 5.05 -15.08 -22.55
CA GLU A 98 5.88 -16.07 -23.22
C GLU A 98 4.89 -16.91 -24.01
N LEU A 99 4.85 -16.64 -25.32
CA LEU A 99 4.32 -17.55 -26.32
C LEU A 99 4.70 -18.96 -25.88
N SER A 100 3.72 -19.71 -25.39
CA SER A 100 3.87 -21.13 -25.18
C SER A 100 4.38 -21.67 -26.51
N PHE A 101 5.67 -22.02 -26.57
CA PHE A 101 6.27 -22.64 -27.73
C PHE A 101 5.47 -23.92 -27.97
N GLN A 102 4.52 -23.83 -28.89
CA GLN A 102 3.75 -24.97 -29.35
C GLN A 102 4.75 -25.77 -30.16
N GLY A 103 5.39 -26.74 -29.49
CA GLY A 103 6.20 -27.76 -30.13
C GLY A 103 5.32 -28.47 -31.13
N ASN A 104 5.46 -28.10 -32.40
CA ASN A 104 4.92 -28.88 -33.49
C ASN A 104 5.82 -30.12 -33.61
N GLU A 105 5.34 -31.24 -33.08
CA GLU A 105 5.79 -32.58 -33.50
C GLU A 105 5.39 -32.83 -34.96
#